data_AF-A0A256YF74-F1
#
_entry.id   AF-A0A256YF74-F1
#
_cell.length_a   1.000
_cell.length_b   1.000
_cell.length_c   1.000
_cell.angle_alpha   90.00
_cell.angle_beta   90.00
_cell.angle_gamma   90.00
#
_symmetry.space_group_name_H-M   'P 1'
#
loop_
_entity.id
_entity.type
_entity.pdbx_description
1 polymer ?
#
loop_
_entity_poly.entity_id
_entity_poly.type
_entity_poly.pdbx_seq_one_letter_code
_entity_poly.pdbx_strand_id
1 'polypeptide(L)'
;MSMIGIDQRSVDRVSRILVKRNIEFRELNVFDEKYYPGRNVDEENVIRYFFVMVAMDHRLSRPGKPYEACLDDGCYHGADLLYRLGKKMFDENPEFFSPKNLAKISVDQVKFWLSVEEVGPPDPTTRAYLLRDLGLKILKLYGGETRRIVVESNNRLKGTIEKPGLVDHLKVFKAYEDPVEKKALLLAKFLIKRGIFKPVDQLDMPIDNHLTRIALRLGLVMVSGELWDKIRKGVEVSVEEDVLIRLFVRRAYRSLAIRSRVKPDILDDHFWLMGREICLRDKPLCDKCLFKQVCLAKNNPAFMVNEHILYNTWYY
;
A
#
# COMPACT_ATOMS: atom_id res chain seq x y z
N MET A 1 30.41 6.63 3.25
CA MET A 1 29.67 6.08 2.10
C MET A 1 28.52 5.24 2.62
N SER A 2 27.29 5.52 2.20
CA SER A 2 26.13 4.71 2.59
C SER A 2 26.16 3.39 1.81
N MET A 3 25.90 2.26 2.49
CA MET A 3 25.73 0.97 1.84
C MET A 3 24.38 0.37 2.23
N ILE A 4 23.69 -0.20 1.24
CA ILE A 4 22.45 -0.93 1.42
C ILE A 4 22.56 -2.29 0.74
N GLY A 5 22.08 -3.33 1.41
CA GLY A 5 22.21 -4.70 0.92
C GLY A 5 21.15 -5.62 1.50
N ILE A 6 20.96 -6.78 0.85
CA ILE A 6 20.07 -7.85 1.34
C ILE A 6 20.92 -8.85 2.11
N ASP A 7 20.58 -9.11 3.38
CA ASP A 7 21.22 -10.20 4.12
C ASP A 7 20.53 -11.53 3.81
N GLN A 8 21.15 -12.28 2.90
CA GLN A 8 20.64 -13.57 2.44
C GLN A 8 20.50 -14.59 3.58
N ARG A 9 21.32 -14.51 4.64
CA ARG A 9 21.20 -15.41 5.80
C ARG A 9 19.94 -15.10 6.61
N SER A 10 19.60 -13.82 6.77
CA SER A 10 18.35 -13.41 7.42
C SER A 10 17.14 -13.85 6.60
N VAL A 11 17.18 -13.68 5.27
CA VAL A 11 16.12 -14.18 4.38
C VAL A 11 15.93 -15.70 4.55
N ASP A 12 17.01 -16.50 4.63
CA ASP A 12 16.93 -17.94 4.86
C ASP A 12 16.36 -18.33 6.23
N ARG A 13 16.71 -17.58 7.27
CA ARG A 13 16.18 -17.84 8.62
C ARG A 13 14.68 -17.56 8.68
N VAL A 14 14.24 -16.45 8.11
CA VAL A 14 12.82 -16.06 8.06
C VAL A 14 12.04 -17.04 7.17
N SER A 15 12.56 -17.41 6.00
CA SER A 15 11.91 -18.37 5.10
C SER A 15 11.71 -19.74 5.75
N ARG A 16 12.70 -20.23 6.51
CA ARG A 16 12.56 -21.49 7.25
C ARG A 16 11.44 -21.44 8.29
N ILE A 17 11.23 -20.31 8.95
CA ILE A 17 10.09 -20.16 9.88
C ILE A 17 8.77 -20.24 9.12
N LEU A 18 8.68 -19.57 7.96
CA LEU A 18 7.50 -19.60 7.10
C LEU A 18 7.18 -21.00 6.56
N VAL A 19 8.19 -21.84 6.31
CA VAL A 19 8.02 -23.21 5.78
C VAL A 19 7.80 -24.24 6.89
N LYS A 20 8.50 -24.15 8.03
CA LYS A 20 8.53 -25.21 9.04
C LYS A 20 7.29 -25.26 9.92
N ARG A 21 6.49 -24.21 9.93
CA ARG A 21 5.27 -24.11 10.71
C ARG A 21 4.13 -24.17 9.70
N ASN A 22 3.10 -24.97 9.94
CA ASN A 22 1.80 -24.86 9.26
C ASN A 22 1.20 -23.49 9.62
N ILE A 23 1.83 -22.42 9.13
CA ILE A 23 1.42 -21.05 9.38
C ILE A 23 0.15 -20.85 8.57
N GLU A 24 -0.91 -20.54 9.26
CA GLU A 24 -2.07 -19.94 8.65
C GLU A 24 -1.68 -18.52 8.23
N PHE A 25 -1.52 -18.33 6.92
CA PHE A 25 -1.29 -17.01 6.38
C PHE A 25 -2.57 -16.20 6.51
N ARG A 26 -2.41 -15.00 7.05
CA ARG A 26 -3.51 -14.06 7.18
C ARG A 26 -3.60 -13.27 5.90
N GLU A 27 -4.81 -13.21 5.37
CA GLU A 27 -5.11 -12.52 4.12
C GLU A 27 -6.16 -11.43 4.34
N LEU A 28 -6.04 -10.36 3.56
CA LEU A 28 -7.02 -9.29 3.55
C LEU A 28 -8.28 -9.77 2.83
N ASN A 29 -9.44 -9.59 3.47
CA ASN A 29 -10.74 -9.90 2.88
C ASN A 29 -11.24 -8.72 2.04
N VAL A 30 -11.01 -8.77 0.72
CA VAL A 30 -11.45 -7.74 -0.25
C VAL A 30 -12.96 -7.79 -0.57
N PHE A 31 -13.70 -8.63 0.15
CA PHE A 31 -15.17 -8.74 0.09
C PHE A 31 -15.81 -8.34 1.42
N ASP A 32 -15.05 -7.78 2.37
CA ASP A 32 -15.62 -7.20 3.57
C ASP A 32 -16.45 -5.95 3.20
N GLU A 33 -17.78 -6.10 3.23
CA GLU A 33 -18.72 -5.05 2.83
C GLU A 33 -18.73 -3.85 3.79
N LYS A 34 -18.00 -3.93 4.90
CA LYS A 34 -17.68 -2.78 5.76
C LYS A 34 -16.79 -1.76 5.06
N TYR A 35 -15.89 -2.23 4.18
CA TYR A 35 -14.84 -1.42 3.55
C TYR A 35 -14.90 -1.42 2.02
N TYR A 36 -15.57 -2.40 1.41
CA TYR A 36 -15.49 -2.65 -0.03
C TYR A 36 -16.86 -2.92 -0.66
N PRO A 37 -17.05 -2.63 -1.96
CA PRO A 37 -18.28 -3.00 -2.65
C PRO A 37 -18.61 -4.50 -2.55
N GLY A 38 -19.90 -4.79 -2.40
CA GLY A 38 -20.42 -6.16 -2.30
C GLY A 38 -20.16 -7.01 -3.54
N ARG A 39 -20.51 -8.29 -3.46
CA ARG A 39 -20.28 -9.26 -4.56
C ARG A 39 -21.14 -9.02 -5.80
N ASN A 40 -22.33 -8.46 -5.61
CA ASN A 40 -23.33 -8.27 -6.66
C ASN A 40 -23.25 -6.89 -7.35
N VAL A 41 -22.26 -6.08 -6.99
CA VAL A 41 -22.04 -4.75 -7.59
C VAL A 41 -21.43 -4.91 -8.98
N ASP A 42 -21.89 -4.08 -9.92
CA ASP A 42 -21.35 -4.02 -11.28
C ASP A 42 -19.82 -3.82 -11.30
N GLU A 43 -19.16 -4.51 -12.23
CA GLU A 43 -17.70 -4.56 -12.31
C GLU A 43 -17.06 -3.18 -12.51
N GLU A 44 -17.64 -2.30 -13.33
CA GLU A 44 -17.09 -0.95 -13.54
C GLU A 44 -17.12 -0.15 -12.24
N ASN A 45 -18.20 -0.27 -11.45
CA ASN A 45 -18.30 0.41 -10.16
C ASN A 45 -17.32 -0.15 -9.11
N VAL A 46 -17.09 -1.46 -9.11
CA VAL A 46 -16.05 -2.08 -8.26
C VAL A 46 -14.67 -1.57 -8.64
N ILE A 47 -14.35 -1.54 -9.94
CA ILE A 47 -13.07 -1.03 -10.44
C ILE A 47 -12.90 0.44 -10.08
N ARG A 48 -13.90 1.29 -10.36
CA ARG A 48 -13.89 2.73 -9.99
C ARG A 48 -13.60 2.93 -8.51
N TYR A 49 -14.30 2.18 -7.65
CA TYR A 49 -14.10 2.26 -6.21
C TYR A 49 -12.63 2.02 -5.83
N PHE A 50 -12.05 0.90 -6.26
CA PHE A 50 -10.66 0.59 -5.92
C PHE A 50 -9.67 1.58 -6.52
N PHE A 51 -9.88 2.02 -7.77
CA PHE A 51 -9.05 3.04 -8.41
C PHE A 51 -9.05 4.37 -7.64
N VAL A 52 -10.21 4.80 -7.16
CA VAL A 52 -10.34 6.06 -6.40
C VAL A 52 -9.76 5.94 -5.00
N MET A 53 -10.11 4.86 -4.29
CA MET A 53 -9.69 4.69 -2.89
C MET A 53 -8.18 4.48 -2.78
N VAL A 54 -7.58 3.66 -3.65
CA VAL A 54 -6.12 3.48 -3.68
C VAL A 54 -5.40 4.77 -4.07
N ALA A 55 -5.97 5.59 -4.97
CA ALA A 55 -5.35 6.84 -5.37
C ALA A 55 -5.16 7.81 -4.18
N MET A 56 -6.12 7.84 -3.26
CA MET A 56 -6.07 8.71 -2.07
C MET A 56 -5.42 8.09 -0.85
N ASP A 57 -5.20 6.77 -0.83
CA ASP A 57 -4.58 6.06 0.29
C ASP A 57 -3.12 6.45 0.43
N HIS A 58 -2.87 7.60 1.06
CA HIS A 58 -1.53 8.02 1.41
C HIS A 58 -1.40 8.84 2.68
N ARG A 59 -0.33 8.61 3.45
CA ARG A 59 0.09 9.42 4.61
C ARG A 59 -1.06 9.75 5.57
N LEU A 60 -1.96 8.79 5.79
CA LEU A 60 -3.14 8.92 6.66
C LEU A 60 -2.80 9.04 8.15
N SER A 61 -1.53 9.08 8.54
CA SER A 61 -1.14 9.40 9.91
C SER A 61 0.18 10.13 9.89
N ARG A 62 0.18 11.37 10.38
CA ARG A 62 1.38 12.19 10.58
C ARG A 62 1.64 12.32 12.09
N PRO A 63 2.90 12.53 12.51
CA PRO A 63 3.19 12.81 13.92
C PRO A 63 2.29 13.92 14.47
N GLY A 64 1.63 13.67 15.60
CA GLY A 64 0.72 14.62 16.26
C GLY A 64 -0.63 14.84 15.56
N LYS A 65 -0.89 14.19 14.42
CA LYS A 65 -2.16 14.30 13.69
C LYS A 65 -2.59 12.95 13.12
N PRO A 66 -3.04 12.02 13.98
CA PRO A 66 -3.60 10.75 13.54
C PRO A 66 -4.94 10.97 12.84
N TYR A 67 -5.22 10.22 11.77
CA TYR A 67 -6.52 10.22 11.10
C TYR A 67 -7.36 9.08 11.64
N GLU A 68 -8.09 9.35 12.72
CA GLU A 68 -8.77 8.34 13.51
C GLU A 68 -10.09 8.89 14.05
N ALA A 69 -11.17 8.14 13.91
CA ALA A 69 -12.49 8.57 14.36
C ALA A 69 -13.37 7.36 14.68
N CYS A 70 -14.37 7.56 15.54
CA CYS A 70 -15.40 6.58 15.82
C CYS A 70 -16.68 6.94 15.06
N LEU A 71 -17.26 5.95 14.40
CA LEU A 71 -18.57 5.98 13.78
C LEU A 71 -19.49 5.06 14.57
N ASP A 72 -20.77 5.02 14.21
CA ASP A 72 -21.79 4.18 14.88
C ASP A 72 -21.41 2.69 14.95
N ASP A 73 -20.59 2.21 14.01
CA ASP A 73 -20.19 0.81 13.85
C ASP A 73 -18.71 0.51 14.21
N GLY A 74 -18.07 1.43 14.92
CA GLY A 74 -16.76 1.22 15.55
C GLY A 74 -15.77 2.38 15.36
N CYS A 75 -14.58 2.19 15.90
CA CYS A 75 -13.48 3.14 15.77
C CYS A 75 -12.47 2.68 14.72
N TYR A 76 -12.03 3.61 13.88
CA TYR A 76 -11.22 3.34 12.71
C TYR A 76 -9.97 4.20 12.71
N HIS A 77 -8.89 3.64 12.18
CA HIS A 77 -7.59 4.30 12.17
C HIS A 77 -6.95 4.24 10.78
N GLY A 78 -6.45 5.38 10.30
CA GLY A 78 -5.71 5.51 9.06
C GLY A 78 -6.50 5.01 7.84
N ALA A 79 -5.94 4.00 7.14
CA ALA A 79 -6.56 3.41 5.96
C ALA A 79 -7.95 2.84 6.26
N ASP A 80 -8.19 2.26 7.43
CA ASP A 80 -9.49 1.69 7.75
C ASP A 80 -10.58 2.77 7.80
N LEU A 81 -10.26 3.96 8.31
CA LEU A 81 -11.21 5.10 8.32
C LEU A 81 -11.46 5.59 6.89
N LEU A 82 -10.40 5.75 6.10
CA LEU A 82 -10.50 6.14 4.69
C LEU A 82 -11.42 5.19 3.91
N TYR A 83 -11.17 3.88 3.99
CA TYR A 83 -11.96 2.88 3.28
C TYR A 83 -13.38 2.77 3.83
N ARG A 84 -13.59 2.95 5.14
CA ARG A 84 -14.94 2.94 5.72
C ARG A 84 -15.78 4.11 5.22
N LEU A 85 -15.24 5.34 5.23
CA LEU A 85 -15.90 6.53 4.70
C LEU A 85 -16.09 6.45 3.18
N GLY A 86 -15.12 5.84 2.49
CA GLY A 86 -15.25 5.53 1.07
C GLY A 86 -16.45 4.63 0.79
N LYS A 87 -16.60 3.56 1.57
CA LYS A 87 -17.74 2.64 1.45
C LYS A 87 -19.07 3.32 1.76
N LYS A 88 -19.16 4.19 2.78
CA LYS A 88 -20.39 4.97 3.04
C LYS A 88 -20.79 5.82 1.83
N MET A 89 -19.85 6.58 1.29
CA MET A 89 -20.09 7.40 0.09
C MET A 89 -20.46 6.55 -1.12
N PHE A 90 -19.84 5.37 -1.27
CA PHE A 90 -20.18 4.46 -2.37
C PHE A 90 -21.61 3.92 -2.24
N ASP A 91 -22.05 3.55 -1.03
CA ASP A 91 -23.42 3.06 -0.81
C ASP A 91 -24.47 4.16 -1.01
N GLU A 92 -24.16 5.38 -0.58
CA GLU A 92 -25.05 6.55 -0.71
C GLU A 92 -25.12 7.08 -2.15
N ASN A 93 -23.96 7.15 -2.83
CA ASN A 93 -23.85 7.73 -4.17
C ASN A 93 -22.67 7.10 -4.96
N PRO A 94 -22.88 5.93 -5.60
CA PRO A 94 -21.84 5.31 -6.43
C PRO A 94 -21.32 6.21 -7.55
N GLU A 95 -22.17 7.08 -8.11
CA GLU A 95 -21.80 8.01 -9.18
C GLU A 95 -20.83 9.09 -8.73
N PHE A 96 -20.65 9.32 -7.42
CA PHE A 96 -19.58 10.16 -6.88
C PHE A 96 -18.21 9.74 -7.41
N PHE A 97 -18.02 8.43 -7.62
CA PHE A 97 -16.78 7.82 -8.12
C PHE A 97 -16.68 7.86 -9.66
N SER A 98 -17.65 8.43 -10.37
CA SER A 98 -17.61 8.53 -11.83
C SER A 98 -16.49 9.48 -12.29
N PRO A 99 -15.81 9.20 -13.42
CA PRO A 99 -14.78 10.09 -13.94
C PRO A 99 -15.25 11.54 -14.16
N LYS A 100 -16.53 11.75 -14.51
CA LYS A 100 -17.14 13.08 -14.67
C LYS A 100 -17.19 13.86 -13.37
N ASN A 101 -17.56 13.22 -12.27
CA ASN A 101 -17.63 13.85 -10.95
C ASN A 101 -16.23 14.07 -10.37
N LEU A 102 -15.36 13.06 -10.47
CA LEU A 102 -13.96 13.17 -10.04
C LEU A 102 -13.22 14.31 -10.74
N ALA A 103 -13.42 14.51 -12.04
CA ALA A 103 -12.79 15.58 -12.81
C ALA A 103 -13.12 17.00 -12.28
N LYS A 104 -14.22 17.14 -11.52
CA LYS A 104 -14.72 18.41 -10.99
C LYS A 104 -14.62 18.50 -9.46
N ILE A 105 -14.10 17.48 -8.78
CA ILE A 105 -14.15 17.41 -7.32
C ILE A 105 -13.37 18.57 -6.68
N SER A 106 -14.01 19.26 -5.74
CA SER A 106 -13.41 20.36 -4.99
C SER A 106 -12.70 19.86 -3.72
N VAL A 107 -11.84 20.71 -3.16
CA VAL A 107 -11.19 20.44 -1.87
C VAL A 107 -12.22 20.33 -0.75
N ASP A 108 -13.27 21.15 -0.79
CA ASP A 108 -14.33 21.15 0.23
C ASP A 108 -15.18 19.89 0.16
N GLN A 109 -15.44 19.35 -1.04
CA GLN A 109 -16.10 18.05 -1.19
C GLN A 109 -15.25 16.92 -0.60
N VAL A 110 -13.93 16.94 -0.81
CA VAL A 110 -13.02 15.95 -0.19
C VAL A 110 -13.02 16.08 1.33
N LYS A 111 -12.96 17.30 1.87
CA LYS A 111 -13.05 17.53 3.32
C LYS A 111 -14.38 17.04 3.86
N PHE A 112 -15.49 17.42 3.24
CA PHE A 112 -16.83 17.00 3.67
C PHE A 112 -16.98 15.47 3.67
N TRP A 113 -16.51 14.80 2.62
CA TRP A 113 -16.57 13.35 2.52
C TRP A 113 -15.70 12.64 3.56
N LEU A 114 -14.46 13.09 3.73
CA LEU A 114 -13.44 12.36 4.49
C LEU A 114 -13.27 12.89 5.92
N SER A 115 -14.14 13.77 6.41
CA SER A 115 -14.07 14.26 7.79
C SER A 115 -15.17 13.68 8.65
N VAL A 116 -14.85 13.45 9.92
CA VAL A 116 -15.79 13.08 10.97
C VAL A 116 -15.58 14.07 12.11
N GLU A 117 -16.59 14.90 12.39
CA GLU A 117 -16.45 16.02 13.33
C GLU A 117 -15.22 16.90 12.97
N GLU A 118 -14.31 17.11 13.91
CA GLU A 118 -13.07 17.87 13.72
C GLU A 118 -11.92 17.06 13.07
N VAL A 119 -12.11 15.75 12.89
CA VAL A 119 -11.10 14.85 12.31
C VAL A 119 -11.23 14.86 10.78
N GLY A 120 -10.37 15.63 10.11
CA GLY A 120 -10.26 15.64 8.66
C GLY A 120 -9.06 14.87 8.09
N PRO A 121 -9.07 14.52 6.79
CA PRO A 121 -7.95 13.82 6.19
C PRO A 121 -6.73 14.73 6.14
N PRO A 122 -5.50 14.18 6.21
CA PRO A 122 -4.31 14.94 5.86
C PRO A 122 -4.39 15.38 4.38
N ASP A 123 -3.72 16.47 4.04
CA ASP A 123 -3.50 16.93 2.64
C ASP A 123 -4.74 16.88 1.73
N PRO A 124 -5.89 17.47 2.11
CA PRO A 124 -7.13 17.40 1.32
C PRO A 124 -6.98 18.03 -0.06
N THR A 125 -6.14 19.06 -0.19
CA THR A 125 -5.82 19.69 -1.48
C THR A 125 -5.13 18.72 -2.42
N THR A 126 -4.14 17.97 -1.93
CA THR A 126 -3.45 16.93 -2.71
C THR A 126 -4.41 15.83 -3.13
N ARG A 127 -5.26 15.34 -2.22
CA ARG A 127 -6.29 14.34 -2.54
C ARG A 127 -7.23 14.82 -3.65
N ALA A 128 -7.78 16.03 -3.54
CA ALA A 128 -8.64 16.60 -4.58
C ALA A 128 -7.91 16.73 -5.93
N TYR A 129 -6.63 17.11 -5.92
CA TYR A 129 -5.80 17.16 -7.13
C TYR A 129 -5.65 15.77 -7.77
N LEU A 130 -5.29 14.75 -7.00
CA LEU A 130 -5.12 13.37 -7.48
C LEU A 130 -6.41 12.81 -8.08
N LEU A 131 -7.55 13.09 -7.45
CA LEU A 131 -8.87 12.67 -7.96
C LEU A 131 -9.26 13.41 -9.24
N ARG A 132 -9.02 14.72 -9.33
CA ARG A 132 -9.25 15.49 -10.56
C ARG A 132 -8.39 14.97 -11.71
N ASP A 133 -7.11 14.71 -11.45
CA ASP A 133 -6.20 14.10 -12.42
C ASP A 133 -6.72 12.75 -12.93
N LEU A 134 -7.15 11.89 -12.01
CA LEU A 134 -7.75 10.59 -12.32
C LEU A 134 -9.00 10.74 -13.21
N GLY A 135 -9.98 11.55 -12.80
CA GLY A 135 -11.21 11.76 -13.55
C GLY A 135 -10.97 12.34 -14.95
N LEU A 136 -10.14 13.38 -15.05
CA LEU A 136 -9.80 14.01 -16.34
C LEU A 136 -9.11 13.05 -17.31
N LYS A 137 -8.18 12.24 -16.82
CA LYS A 137 -7.44 11.31 -17.67
C LYS A 137 -8.26 10.08 -18.05
N ILE A 138 -9.12 9.55 -17.17
CA ILE A 138 -10.04 8.47 -17.53
C ILE A 138 -11.01 8.94 -18.63
N LEU A 139 -11.55 10.16 -18.52
CA LEU A 139 -12.40 10.73 -19.57
C LEU A 139 -11.70 10.86 -20.91
N LYS A 140 -10.48 11.43 -20.91
CA LYS A 140 -9.74 11.75 -22.14
C LYS A 140 -9.11 10.53 -22.80
N LEU A 141 -8.52 9.63 -22.01
CA LEU A 141 -7.70 8.53 -22.51
C LEU A 141 -8.50 7.22 -22.64
N TYR A 142 -9.56 7.06 -21.85
CA TYR A 142 -10.31 5.80 -21.75
C TYR A 142 -11.83 6.00 -21.93
N GLY A 143 -12.26 7.13 -22.52
CA GLY A 143 -13.67 7.38 -22.84
C GLY A 143 -14.62 7.45 -21.64
N GLY A 144 -14.10 7.62 -20.42
CA GLY A 144 -14.90 7.61 -19.19
C GLY A 144 -15.16 6.23 -18.59
N GLU A 145 -14.55 5.16 -19.12
CA GLU A 145 -14.69 3.80 -18.63
C GLU A 145 -13.39 3.33 -17.97
N THR A 146 -13.42 3.10 -16.65
CA THR A 146 -12.24 2.69 -15.87
C THR A 146 -11.84 1.25 -16.21
N ARG A 147 -12.82 0.39 -16.48
CA ARG A 147 -12.63 -1.00 -16.92
C ARG A 147 -11.76 -1.12 -18.16
N ARG A 148 -11.80 -0.15 -19.08
CA ARG A 148 -10.94 -0.17 -20.28
C ARG A 148 -9.46 -0.25 -19.92
N ILE A 149 -9.02 0.42 -18.86
CA ILE A 149 -7.63 0.36 -18.36
C ILE A 149 -7.23 -1.09 -18.04
N VAL A 150 -8.14 -1.84 -17.39
CA VAL A 150 -7.91 -3.24 -17.03
C VAL A 150 -7.97 -4.14 -18.28
N VAL A 151 -8.93 -3.94 -19.17
CA VAL A 151 -9.06 -4.73 -20.41
C VAL A 151 -7.85 -4.52 -21.33
N GLU A 152 -7.43 -3.28 -21.54
CA GLU A 152 -6.30 -2.91 -22.40
C GLU A 152 -4.95 -3.37 -21.85
N SER A 153 -4.85 -3.69 -20.55
CA SER A 153 -3.66 -4.34 -19.98
C SER A 153 -3.43 -5.76 -20.49
N ASN A 154 -4.45 -6.37 -21.12
CA ASN A 154 -4.41 -7.72 -21.66
C ASN A 154 -3.89 -8.76 -20.65
N ASN A 155 -4.35 -8.66 -19.39
CA ASN A 155 -3.93 -9.53 -18.29
C ASN A 155 -2.41 -9.53 -18.04
N ARG A 156 -1.72 -8.41 -18.25
CA ARG A 156 -0.31 -8.24 -17.87
C ARG A 156 -0.19 -7.20 -16.78
N LEU A 157 0.62 -7.44 -15.75
CA LEU A 157 0.98 -6.40 -14.79
C LEU A 157 1.89 -5.38 -15.45
N LYS A 158 2.91 -5.86 -16.17
CA LYS A 158 3.85 -5.03 -16.92
C LYS A 158 4.06 -5.58 -18.32
N GLY A 159 4.39 -4.70 -19.26
CA GLY A 159 4.58 -5.06 -20.64
C GLY A 159 5.63 -4.22 -21.35
N THR A 160 5.54 -4.20 -22.67
CA THR A 160 6.37 -3.34 -23.53
C THR A 160 5.59 -2.10 -23.92
N ILE A 161 6.24 -1.15 -24.60
CA ILE A 161 5.57 0.06 -25.11
C ILE A 161 4.41 -0.32 -26.06
N GLU A 162 4.59 -1.38 -26.85
CA GLU A 162 3.59 -1.87 -27.82
C GLU A 162 2.48 -2.71 -27.18
N LYS A 163 2.75 -3.28 -25.99
CA LYS A 163 1.82 -4.15 -25.26
C LYS A 163 1.87 -3.81 -23.77
N PRO A 164 1.43 -2.62 -23.36
CA PRO A 164 1.54 -2.16 -21.97
C PRO A 164 0.72 -3.04 -21.01
N GLY A 165 1.24 -3.25 -19.81
CA GLY A 165 0.51 -3.88 -18.72
C GLY A 165 -0.29 -2.87 -17.89
N LEU A 166 -1.00 -3.37 -16.88
CA LEU A 166 -1.83 -2.57 -15.99
C LEU A 166 -1.02 -1.47 -15.30
N VAL A 167 0.17 -1.81 -14.77
CA VAL A 167 1.07 -0.85 -14.12
C VAL A 167 1.56 0.21 -15.11
N ASP A 168 1.77 -0.15 -16.37
CA ASP A 168 2.23 0.82 -17.39
C ASP A 168 1.12 1.81 -17.76
N HIS A 169 -0.11 1.33 -17.93
CA HIS A 169 -1.28 2.21 -18.10
C HIS A 169 -1.48 3.14 -16.90
N LEU A 170 -1.20 2.66 -15.69
CA LEU A 170 -1.37 3.45 -14.47
C LEU A 170 -0.37 4.61 -14.34
N LYS A 171 0.82 4.53 -14.94
CA LYS A 171 1.87 5.56 -14.81
C LYS A 171 1.46 6.95 -15.32
N VAL A 172 0.44 7.05 -16.17
CA VAL A 172 -0.06 8.34 -16.64
C VAL A 172 -0.76 9.11 -15.52
N PHE A 173 -1.29 8.44 -14.50
CA PHE A 173 -2.05 9.05 -13.41
C PHE A 173 -1.15 9.45 -12.26
N LYS A 174 -1.33 10.68 -11.75
CA LYS A 174 -0.48 11.24 -10.70
C LYS A 174 -0.47 10.40 -9.42
N ALA A 175 -1.59 9.81 -9.06
CA ALA A 175 -1.68 8.97 -7.88
C ALA A 175 -0.86 7.67 -7.97
N TYR A 176 -0.48 7.25 -9.17
CA TYR A 176 0.15 5.97 -9.45
C TYR A 176 1.57 6.10 -10.01
N GLU A 177 2.14 7.32 -10.02
CA GLU A 177 3.47 7.59 -10.57
C GLU A 177 4.63 7.25 -9.61
N ASP A 178 4.32 6.62 -8.47
CA ASP A 178 5.33 6.12 -7.53
C ASP A 178 6.43 5.35 -8.29
N PRO A 179 7.71 5.73 -8.21
CA PRO A 179 8.80 5.03 -8.88
C PRO A 179 8.92 3.56 -8.46
N VAL A 180 8.39 3.22 -7.28
CA VAL A 180 8.32 1.86 -6.76
C VAL A 180 6.91 1.28 -6.89
N GLU A 181 5.96 1.96 -7.53
CA GLU A 181 4.67 1.40 -7.98
C GLU A 181 3.79 0.79 -6.85
N LYS A 182 3.94 1.20 -5.57
CA LYS A 182 3.19 0.60 -4.45
C LYS A 182 1.69 0.63 -4.68
N LYS A 183 1.14 1.79 -5.05
CA LYS A 183 -0.29 1.95 -5.30
C LYS A 183 -0.78 1.15 -6.51
N ALA A 184 0.02 1.09 -7.58
CA ALA A 184 -0.32 0.30 -8.75
C ALA A 184 -0.37 -1.20 -8.43
N LEU A 185 0.59 -1.69 -7.66
CA LEU A 185 0.63 -3.09 -7.21
C LEU A 185 -0.47 -3.40 -6.17
N LEU A 186 -0.79 -2.47 -5.27
CA LEU A 186 -1.90 -2.61 -4.33
C LEU A 186 -3.25 -2.67 -5.05
N LEU A 187 -3.46 -1.81 -6.04
CA LEU A 187 -4.65 -1.84 -6.89
C LEU A 187 -4.73 -3.18 -7.65
N ALA A 188 -3.64 -3.62 -8.28
CA ALA A 188 -3.60 -4.90 -8.95
C ALA A 188 -3.95 -6.06 -7.99
N LYS A 189 -3.43 -6.05 -6.75
CA LYS A 189 -3.76 -7.03 -5.71
C LYS A 189 -5.27 -7.07 -5.43
N PHE A 190 -5.92 -5.91 -5.26
CA PHE A 190 -7.37 -5.85 -5.06
C PHE A 190 -8.13 -6.45 -6.24
N LEU A 191 -7.78 -6.07 -7.47
CA LEU A 191 -8.45 -6.56 -8.68
C LEU A 191 -8.25 -8.07 -8.89
N ILE A 192 -7.08 -8.62 -8.53
CA ILE A 192 -6.78 -10.05 -8.55
C ILE A 192 -7.66 -10.80 -7.56
N LYS A 193 -7.71 -10.35 -6.31
CA LYS A 193 -8.53 -10.97 -5.27
C LYS A 193 -10.03 -10.88 -5.56
N ARG A 194 -10.47 -9.87 -6.31
CA ARG A 194 -11.84 -9.75 -6.84
C ARG A 194 -12.12 -10.63 -8.05
N GLY A 195 -11.10 -11.26 -8.65
CA GLY A 195 -11.23 -12.06 -9.86
C GLY A 195 -11.42 -11.25 -11.15
N ILE A 196 -11.31 -9.92 -11.07
CA ILE A 196 -11.49 -8.97 -12.18
C ILE A 196 -10.27 -8.95 -13.09
N PHE A 197 -9.08 -9.07 -12.49
CA PHE A 197 -7.80 -9.06 -13.21
C PHE A 197 -7.05 -10.37 -12.94
N LYS A 198 -6.67 -11.09 -14.00
CA LYS A 198 -6.01 -12.41 -13.89
C LYS A 198 -4.67 -12.35 -14.61
N PRO A 199 -3.63 -11.79 -13.98
CA PRO A 199 -2.37 -11.55 -14.64
C PRO A 199 -1.68 -12.85 -15.04
N VAL A 200 -1.06 -12.85 -16.21
CA VAL A 200 -0.22 -13.95 -16.72
C VAL A 200 1.17 -13.95 -16.07
N ASP A 201 1.59 -12.81 -15.54
CA ASP A 201 2.83 -12.58 -14.82
C ASP A 201 2.59 -12.48 -13.31
N GLN A 202 3.66 -12.65 -12.54
CA GLN A 202 3.58 -12.70 -11.08
C GLN A 202 3.49 -11.29 -10.48
N LEU A 203 2.50 -11.09 -9.60
CA LEU A 203 2.40 -9.87 -8.80
C LEU A 203 3.62 -9.70 -7.90
N ASP A 204 4.08 -8.45 -7.79
CA ASP A 204 5.16 -8.07 -6.91
C ASP A 204 4.65 -7.33 -5.66
N MET A 205 5.50 -7.17 -4.66
CA MET A 205 5.12 -6.63 -3.35
C MET A 205 4.88 -5.10 -3.39
N PRO A 206 3.71 -4.61 -2.95
CA PRO A 206 3.43 -3.19 -2.78
C PRO A 206 4.12 -2.64 -1.52
N ILE A 207 5.41 -2.29 -1.64
CA ILE A 207 6.23 -1.91 -0.48
C ILE A 207 5.78 -0.58 0.13
N ASP A 208 5.30 -0.67 1.37
CA ASP A 208 4.90 0.43 2.22
C ASP A 208 5.82 0.59 3.45
N ASN A 209 5.40 1.43 4.40
CA ASN A 209 6.12 1.69 5.64
C ASN A 209 6.15 0.47 6.58
N HIS A 210 5.08 -0.32 6.63
CA HIS A 210 5.01 -1.51 7.49
C HIS A 210 6.01 -2.57 7.03
N LEU A 211 5.99 -2.90 5.75
CA LEU A 211 6.91 -3.87 5.15
C LEU A 211 8.36 -3.42 5.27
N THR A 212 8.62 -2.12 5.08
CA THR A 212 9.97 -1.54 5.23
C THR A 212 10.47 -1.67 6.66
N ARG A 213 9.69 -1.24 7.65
CA ARG A 213 10.05 -1.37 9.08
C ARG A 213 10.36 -2.82 9.44
N ILE A 214 9.52 -3.75 9.01
CA ILE A 214 9.72 -5.18 9.27
C ILE A 214 11.00 -5.67 8.60
N ALA A 215 11.27 -5.29 7.35
CA ALA A 215 12.46 -5.73 6.63
C ALA A 215 13.75 -5.24 7.31
N LEU A 216 13.78 -3.99 7.80
CA LEU A 216 14.90 -3.46 8.56
C LEU A 216 15.07 -4.18 9.91
N ARG A 217 13.97 -4.36 10.66
CA ARG A 217 14.00 -4.99 11.99
C ARG A 217 14.36 -6.47 11.96
N LEU A 218 13.87 -7.21 10.97
CA LEU A 218 14.23 -8.61 10.76
C LEU A 218 15.66 -8.77 10.23
N GLY A 219 16.28 -7.68 9.76
CA GLY A 219 17.58 -7.73 9.09
C GLY A 219 17.50 -8.31 7.68
N LEU A 220 16.33 -8.28 7.02
CA LEU A 220 16.23 -8.67 5.61
C LEU A 220 17.02 -7.70 4.72
N VAL A 221 16.97 -6.42 5.08
CA VAL A 221 17.74 -5.34 4.46
C VAL A 221 18.64 -4.71 5.51
N MET A 222 19.92 -4.60 5.18
CA MET A 222 20.94 -3.96 6.01
C MET A 222 21.30 -2.61 5.39
N VAL A 223 21.32 -1.57 6.22
CA VAL A 223 21.69 -0.21 5.83
C VAL A 223 22.83 0.25 6.75
N SER A 224 23.79 0.99 6.22
CA SER A 224 24.92 1.53 6.97
C SER A 224 25.33 2.91 6.47
N GLY A 225 26.16 3.60 7.25
CA GLY A 225 26.62 4.95 6.95
C GLY A 225 25.55 6.02 7.24
N GLU A 226 25.60 7.12 6.51
CA GLU A 226 24.75 8.29 6.75
C GLU A 226 23.26 7.97 6.63
N LEU A 227 22.88 7.13 5.66
CA LEU A 227 21.50 6.71 5.47
C LEU A 227 20.95 5.98 6.71
N TRP A 228 21.78 5.16 7.36
CA TRP A 228 21.39 4.48 8.59
C TRP A 228 21.21 5.47 9.75
N ASP A 229 22.10 6.46 9.85
CA ASP A 229 21.96 7.51 10.86
C ASP A 229 20.69 8.34 10.68
N LYS A 230 20.30 8.66 9.43
CA LYS A 230 19.03 9.33 9.14
C LYS A 230 17.84 8.51 9.63
N ILE A 231 17.78 7.22 9.28
CA ILE A 231 16.72 6.30 9.70
C ILE A 231 16.63 6.24 11.23
N ARG A 232 17.76 6.02 11.91
CA ARG A 232 17.81 5.88 13.37
C ARG A 232 17.39 7.15 14.10
N LYS A 233 17.75 8.32 13.56
CA LYS A 233 17.43 9.63 14.16
C LYS A 233 16.07 10.17 13.73
N GLY A 234 15.34 9.48 12.85
CA GLY A 234 14.08 9.97 12.30
C GLY A 234 14.24 11.22 11.42
N VAL A 235 15.40 11.37 10.78
CA VAL A 235 15.64 12.45 9.81
C VAL A 235 15.04 12.04 8.47
N GLU A 236 14.38 12.98 7.81
CA GLU A 236 13.79 12.78 6.49
C GLU A 236 14.88 12.43 5.46
N VAL A 237 14.61 11.41 4.65
CA VAL A 237 15.52 10.96 3.59
C VAL A 237 15.18 11.66 2.27
N SER A 238 16.12 11.67 1.32
CA SER A 238 15.84 12.13 -0.03
C SER A 238 14.90 11.18 -0.79
N VAL A 239 14.34 11.64 -1.91
CA VAL A 239 13.49 10.80 -2.77
C VAL A 239 14.30 9.62 -3.34
N GLU A 240 15.57 9.84 -3.67
CA GLU A 240 16.45 8.80 -4.19
C GLU A 240 16.77 7.75 -3.12
N GLU A 241 17.02 8.19 -1.89
CA GLU A 241 17.23 7.32 -0.73
C GLU A 241 15.97 6.48 -0.42
N ASP A 242 14.80 7.10 -0.49
CA ASP A 242 13.49 6.44 -0.35
C ASP A 242 13.29 5.32 -1.38
N VAL A 243 13.45 5.65 -2.66
CA VAL A 243 13.32 4.72 -3.78
C VAL A 243 14.34 3.57 -3.63
N LEU A 244 15.58 3.90 -3.30
CA LEU A 244 16.64 2.92 -3.08
C LEU A 244 16.26 1.92 -1.97
N ILE A 245 15.84 2.42 -0.80
CA ILE A 245 15.43 1.55 0.32
C ILE A 245 14.29 0.63 -0.12
N ARG A 246 13.22 1.18 -0.70
CA ARG A 246 12.03 0.40 -1.06
C ARG A 246 12.32 -0.63 -2.15
N LEU A 247 13.21 -0.34 -3.11
CA LEU A 247 13.66 -1.31 -4.11
C LEU A 247 14.43 -2.48 -3.49
N PHE A 248 15.30 -2.23 -2.52
CA PHE A 248 16.01 -3.29 -1.79
C PHE A 248 15.05 -4.12 -0.92
N VAL A 249 14.09 -3.47 -0.25
CA VAL A 249 13.04 -4.13 0.53
C VAL A 249 12.21 -5.04 -0.37
N ARG A 250 11.75 -4.55 -1.53
CA ARG A 250 11.06 -5.35 -2.55
C ARG A 250 11.87 -6.57 -2.95
N ARG A 251 13.14 -6.40 -3.28
CA ARG A 251 14.02 -7.50 -3.70
C ARG A 251 14.21 -8.52 -2.56
N ALA A 252 14.31 -8.06 -1.32
CA ALA A 252 14.40 -8.95 -0.16
C ALA A 252 13.12 -9.79 0.02
N TYR A 253 11.94 -9.17 -0.07
CA TYR A 253 10.68 -9.92 -0.01
C TYR A 253 10.46 -10.84 -1.22
N ARG A 254 10.91 -10.48 -2.43
CA ARG A 254 10.93 -11.40 -3.58
C ARG A 254 11.79 -12.64 -3.28
N SER A 255 12.99 -12.44 -2.72
CA SER A 255 13.83 -13.57 -2.30
C SER A 255 13.16 -14.41 -1.21
N LEU A 256 12.45 -13.77 -0.28
CA LEU A 256 11.69 -14.46 0.76
C LEU A 256 10.53 -15.29 0.17
N ALA A 257 9.77 -14.73 -0.76
CA ALA A 257 8.68 -15.39 -1.48
C ALA A 257 9.16 -16.66 -2.19
N ILE A 258 10.25 -16.55 -2.96
CA ILE A 258 10.84 -17.69 -3.69
C ILE A 258 11.27 -18.79 -2.72
N ARG A 259 11.99 -18.44 -1.65
CA ARG A 259 12.54 -19.42 -0.69
C ARG A 259 11.49 -20.06 0.21
N SER A 260 10.43 -19.31 0.54
CA SER A 260 9.31 -19.83 1.32
C SER A 260 8.25 -20.53 0.45
N ARG A 261 8.32 -20.38 -0.88
CA ARG A 261 7.30 -20.83 -1.84
C ARG A 261 5.90 -20.27 -1.56
N VAL A 262 5.84 -19.08 -0.94
CA VAL A 262 4.61 -18.36 -0.68
C VAL A 262 4.45 -17.27 -1.72
N LYS A 263 3.22 -17.11 -2.24
CA LYS A 263 2.94 -16.09 -3.25
C LYS A 263 3.12 -14.68 -2.65
N PRO A 264 3.61 -13.69 -3.42
CA PRO A 264 3.83 -12.32 -2.96
C PRO A 264 2.58 -11.66 -2.36
N ASP A 265 1.41 -11.81 -2.97
CA ASP A 265 0.15 -11.27 -2.44
C ASP A 265 -0.20 -11.78 -1.04
N ILE A 266 0.00 -13.08 -0.79
CA ILE A 266 -0.22 -13.71 0.52
C ILE A 266 0.81 -13.21 1.54
N LEU A 267 2.09 -13.11 1.15
CA LEU A 267 3.13 -12.58 2.03
C LEU A 267 2.89 -11.11 2.37
N ASP A 268 2.45 -10.32 1.40
CA ASP A 268 2.17 -8.90 1.59
C ASP A 268 1.11 -8.71 2.67
N ASP A 269 -0.03 -9.39 2.54
CA ASP A 269 -1.11 -9.29 3.54
C ASP A 269 -0.63 -9.76 4.92
N HIS A 270 0.09 -10.88 4.98
CA HIS A 270 0.58 -11.41 6.25
C HIS A 270 1.52 -10.43 6.96
N PHE A 271 2.51 -9.88 6.24
CA PHE A 271 3.47 -8.94 6.81
C PHE A 271 2.85 -7.57 7.07
N TRP A 272 1.91 -7.12 6.24
CA TRP A 272 1.17 -5.88 6.45
C TRP A 272 0.34 -5.94 7.74
N LEU A 273 -0.47 -6.99 7.92
CA LEU A 273 -1.23 -7.23 9.15
C LEU A 273 -0.32 -7.37 10.37
N MET A 274 0.78 -8.13 10.25
CA MET A 274 1.77 -8.22 11.33
C MET A 274 2.36 -6.85 11.67
N GLY A 275 2.61 -5.99 10.68
CA GLY A 275 3.15 -4.65 10.88
C GLY A 275 2.17 -3.70 11.56
N ARG A 276 0.87 -3.98 11.48
CA ARG A 276 -0.20 -3.21 12.12
C ARG A 276 -0.54 -3.65 13.53
N GLU A 277 -0.32 -4.93 13.85
CA GLU A 277 -0.79 -5.51 15.12
C GLU A 277 0.34 -5.98 16.05
N ILE A 278 1.50 -6.32 15.48
CA ILE A 278 2.60 -6.94 16.22
C ILE A 278 3.88 -6.11 16.12
N CYS A 279 4.37 -5.83 14.92
CA CYS A 279 5.59 -5.06 14.68
C CYS A 279 5.29 -3.56 14.61
N LEU A 280 4.70 -3.03 15.67
CA LEU A 280 4.28 -1.62 15.80
C LEU A 280 5.49 -0.68 15.80
N ARG A 281 5.30 0.59 15.40
CA ARG A 281 6.37 1.61 15.40
C ARG A 281 7.04 1.71 16.78
N ASP A 282 6.31 2.12 17.81
CA ASP A 282 6.95 2.45 19.07
C ASP A 282 7.04 1.27 20.04
N LYS A 283 5.94 0.53 20.22
CA LYS A 283 5.84 -0.56 21.21
C LYS A 283 5.51 -1.91 20.54
N PRO A 284 6.45 -2.53 19.81
CA PRO A 284 6.20 -3.81 19.16
C PRO A 284 5.99 -4.95 20.18
N LEU A 285 5.06 -5.86 19.89
CA LEU A 285 4.73 -7.01 20.71
C LEU A 285 5.66 -8.20 20.40
N CYS A 286 6.97 -8.02 20.64
CA CYS A 286 8.02 -8.96 20.23
C CYS A 286 7.90 -10.38 20.79
N ASP A 287 7.17 -10.61 21.88
CA ASP A 287 6.98 -11.95 22.46
C ASP A 287 5.87 -12.74 21.77
N LYS A 288 4.92 -12.03 21.16
CA LYS A 288 3.86 -12.56 20.30
C LYS A 288 4.32 -12.72 18.84
N CYS A 289 5.47 -12.14 18.48
CA CYS A 289 5.98 -12.16 17.11
C CYS A 289 6.46 -13.56 16.69
N LEU A 290 5.97 -14.01 15.53
CA LEU A 290 6.35 -15.27 14.90
C LEU A 290 7.87 -15.40 14.69
N PHE A 291 8.51 -14.28 14.34
CA PHE A 291 9.93 -14.22 13.97
C PHE A 291 10.85 -13.88 15.15
N LYS A 292 10.36 -13.91 16.40
CA LYS A 292 11.13 -13.45 17.56
C LYS A 292 12.50 -14.10 17.71
N GLN A 293 12.64 -15.38 17.34
CA GLN A 293 13.88 -16.13 17.47
C GLN A 293 14.95 -15.77 16.41
N VAL A 294 14.56 -15.08 15.33
CA VAL A 294 15.47 -14.73 14.21
C VAL A 294 15.51 -13.23 13.94
N CYS A 295 14.75 -12.43 14.68
CA CYS A 295 14.65 -10.99 14.50
C CYS A 295 15.92 -10.28 14.97
N LEU A 296 16.61 -9.59 14.07
CA LEU A 296 17.82 -8.82 14.37
C LEU A 296 17.56 -7.76 15.45
N ALA A 297 16.51 -6.96 15.30
CA ALA A 297 16.16 -5.87 16.23
C ALA A 297 15.80 -6.36 17.63
N LYS A 298 15.24 -7.58 17.76
CA LYS A 298 14.98 -8.17 19.07
C LYS A 298 16.28 -8.53 19.79
N ASN A 299 17.25 -9.06 19.05
CA ASN A 299 18.54 -9.50 19.59
C ASN A 299 19.54 -8.35 19.75
N ASN A 300 19.35 -7.26 18.99
CA ASN A 300 20.18 -6.07 19.05
C ASN A 300 19.29 -4.82 18.95
N PRO A 301 19.01 -4.14 20.09
CA PRO A 301 18.17 -2.95 20.14
C PRO A 301 18.63 -1.80 19.23
N ALA A 302 19.90 -1.76 18.81
CA ALA A 302 20.39 -0.76 17.86
C ALA A 302 19.65 -0.80 16.50
N PHE A 303 19.05 -1.95 16.15
CA PHE A 303 18.24 -2.13 14.95
C PHE A 303 16.74 -1.96 15.19
N MET A 304 16.32 -1.61 16.42
CA MET A 304 14.92 -1.30 16.73
C MET A 304 14.55 0.10 16.23
N VAL A 305 14.45 0.24 14.91
CA VAL A 305 14.09 1.48 14.22
C VAL A 305 12.64 1.42 13.73
N ASN A 306 12.05 2.56 13.38
CA ASN A 306 10.79 2.58 12.64
C ASN A 306 11.07 2.25 11.16
N GLU A 307 10.82 3.18 10.28
CA GLU A 307 11.18 3.14 8.88
C GLU A 307 11.73 4.52 8.52
N HIS A 308 12.33 4.65 7.33
CA HIS A 308 12.71 5.96 6.84
C HIS A 308 11.50 6.87 6.66
N ILE A 309 11.73 8.17 6.74
CA ILE A 309 10.69 9.18 6.69
C ILE A 309 10.82 9.96 5.37
N LEU A 310 9.70 10.14 4.68
CA LEU A 310 9.55 11.02 3.53
C LEU A 310 8.10 11.56 3.51
N TYR A 311 7.83 12.72 4.09
CA TYR A 311 6.46 13.20 4.28
C TYR A 311 5.86 13.89 3.05
N ASN A 312 6.70 14.53 2.24
CA ASN A 312 6.27 15.32 1.09
C ASN A 312 6.10 14.45 -0.16
N THR A 313 5.18 13.48 -0.09
CA THR A 313 4.87 12.56 -1.19
C THR A 313 3.45 11.98 -1.05
N TRP A 314 2.88 11.57 -2.19
CA TRP A 314 1.64 10.81 -2.28
C TRP A 314 1.85 9.33 -2.61
N TYR A 315 3.08 8.81 -2.54
CA TYR A 315 3.40 7.42 -2.89
C TYR A 315 2.99 6.39 -1.84
N TYR A 316 2.86 6.82 -0.57
CA TYR A 316 2.77 5.96 0.62
C TYR A 316 1.38 5.79 1.17
#